data_AF-A0A0B2JWA3-F1
#
_entry.id   AF-A0A0B2JWA3-F1
#
_cell.length_a   1.000
_cell.length_b   1.000
_cell.length_c   1.000
_cell.angle_alpha   90.00
_cell.angle_beta   90.00
_cell.angle_gamma   90.00
#
_symmetry.space_group_name_H-M   'P 1'
#
loop_
_entity.id
_entity.type
_entity.pdbx_description
1 polymer ?
#
loop_
_entity_poly.entity_id
_entity_poly.type
_entity_poly.pdbx_seq_one_letter_code
_entity_poly.pdbx_strand_id
1 'polypeptide(L)'
;MMFPKPKRVRLKGKALARLNQAIHDRDNDKCIICGAWVDPGKKFHHEPCGADKSDEEEKGATLCDRCHFRRHNGPNSTEIREKIKKYLKECYE
;
A
#
# COMPACT_ATOMS: atom_id res chain seq x y z
N MET A 1 -28.45 6.12 12.54
CA MET A 1 -28.05 6.85 11.32
C MET A 1 -27.16 5.93 10.49
N MET A 2 -27.50 5.64 9.23
CA MET A 2 -26.59 4.91 8.33
C MET A 2 -25.69 5.92 7.64
N PHE A 3 -24.38 5.87 7.89
CA PHE A 3 -23.43 6.62 7.10
C PHE A 3 -23.18 5.83 5.79
N PRO A 4 -23.30 6.45 4.61
CA PRO A 4 -23.03 5.77 3.36
C PRO A 4 -21.59 5.26 3.36
N LYS A 5 -21.41 3.96 3.13
CA LYS A 5 -20.08 3.36 3.05
C LYS A 5 -19.34 3.96 1.85
N PRO A 6 -18.09 4.39 2.00
CA PRO A 6 -17.32 4.90 0.87
C PRO A 6 -17.25 3.84 -0.24
N LYS A 7 -17.38 4.31 -1.49
CA LYS A 7 -17.22 3.46 -2.66
C LYS A 7 -15.76 3.00 -2.72
N ARG A 8 -15.55 1.68 -2.83
CA ARG A 8 -14.22 1.05 -2.85
C ARG A 8 -13.99 0.43 -4.20
N VAL A 9 -12.82 0.67 -4.78
CA VAL A 9 -12.39 0.01 -6.01
C VAL A 9 -11.90 -1.39 -5.65
N ARG A 10 -12.38 -2.39 -6.40
CA ARG A 10 -11.99 -3.80 -6.23
C ARG A 10 -11.63 -4.38 -7.59
N LEU A 11 -10.34 -4.41 -7.89
CA LEU A 11 -9.79 -4.94 -9.13
C LEU A 11 -9.53 -6.44 -9.00
N LYS A 12 -9.51 -7.14 -10.13
CA LYS A 12 -9.21 -8.57 -10.22
C LYS A 12 -8.36 -8.87 -11.45
N GLY A 13 -7.67 -10.01 -11.43
CA GLY A 13 -6.91 -10.53 -12.57
C GLY A 13 -5.92 -9.52 -13.15
N LYS A 14 -5.94 -9.35 -14.47
CA LYS A 14 -5.02 -8.46 -15.20
C LYS A 14 -5.07 -7.01 -14.72
N ALA A 15 -6.23 -6.50 -14.33
CA ALA A 15 -6.34 -5.12 -13.84
C ALA A 15 -5.62 -4.93 -12.50
N LEU A 16 -5.76 -5.89 -11.58
CA LEU A 16 -5.05 -5.84 -10.30
C LEU A 16 -3.53 -6.03 -10.49
N ALA A 17 -3.11 -6.90 -11.41
CA ALA A 17 -1.70 -7.09 -11.74
C ALA A 17 -1.07 -5.80 -12.30
N ARG A 18 -1.79 -5.07 -13.16
CA ARG A 18 -1.33 -3.76 -13.67
C ARG A 18 -1.19 -2.72 -12.56
N LEU A 19 -2.16 -2.65 -11.65
CA LEU A 19 -2.05 -1.78 -10.47
C LEU A 19 -0.85 -2.14 -9.61
N ASN A 20 -0.62 -3.44 -9.39
CA ASN A 20 0.53 -3.91 -8.62
C ASN A 20 1.84 -3.46 -9.28
N GLN A 21 1.98 -3.67 -10.60
CA GLN A 21 3.16 -3.23 -11.34
C GLN A 21 3.35 -1.72 -11.26
N ALA A 22 2.30 -0.92 -11.46
CA ALA A 22 2.40 0.54 -11.38
C ALA A 22 2.89 1.03 -10.01
N ILE A 23 2.42 0.41 -8.92
CA ILE A 23 2.89 0.75 -7.56
C ILE A 23 4.36 0.36 -7.37
N HIS A 24 4.77 -0.82 -7.86
CA HIS A 24 6.17 -1.24 -7.78
C HIS A 24 7.09 -0.35 -8.62
N ASP A 25 6.67 0.03 -9.82
CA ASP A 25 7.40 0.95 -10.69
C ASP A 25 7.59 2.31 -10.01
N ARG A 26 6.53 2.88 -9.42
CA ARG A 26 6.59 4.14 -8.63
C ARG A 26 7.58 4.03 -7.47
N ASP A 27 7.53 2.91 -6.76
CA ASP A 27 8.34 2.65 -5.57
C ASP A 27 9.75 2.10 -5.93
N ASN A 28 10.09 2.05 -7.23
CA ASN A 28 11.35 1.53 -7.76
C ASN A 28 11.71 0.12 -7.29
N ASP A 29 10.70 -0.77 -7.21
CA ASP A 29 10.80 -2.14 -6.68
C ASP A 29 11.43 -2.19 -5.29
N LYS A 30 11.27 -1.13 -4.49
CA LYS A 30 11.88 -1.01 -3.17
C LYS A 30 10.84 -0.77 -2.10
N CYS A 31 11.09 -1.36 -0.94
CA CYS A 31 10.33 -1.09 0.26
C CYS A 31 10.48 0.39 0.64
N ILE A 32 9.38 1.14 0.63
CA ILE A 32 9.40 2.58 0.93
C ILE A 32 9.84 2.91 2.37
N ILE A 33 9.87 1.90 3.26
CA ILE A 33 10.25 2.07 4.67
C ILE A 33 11.73 1.82 4.91
N CYS A 34 12.34 0.87 4.19
CA CYS A 34 13.71 0.43 4.49
C CYS A 34 14.63 0.33 3.27
N GLY A 35 14.14 0.63 2.06
CA GLY A 35 14.91 0.61 0.82
C GLY A 35 15.30 -0.77 0.28
N ALA A 36 14.88 -1.85 0.95
CA ALA A 36 15.17 -3.21 0.50
C ALA A 36 14.43 -3.49 -0.82
N TRP A 37 15.10 -4.16 -1.76
CA TRP A 37 14.46 -4.63 -2.98
C TRP A 37 13.30 -5.59 -2.67
N VAL A 38 12.24 -5.52 -3.45
CA VAL A 38 11.03 -6.33 -3.36
C VAL A 38 10.70 -6.84 -4.76
N ASP A 39 10.42 -8.15 -4.87
CA ASP A 39 9.96 -8.75 -6.11
C ASP A 39 8.65 -8.06 -6.60
N PRO A 40 8.59 -7.56 -7.85
CA PRO A 40 7.38 -6.93 -8.41
C PRO A 40 6.18 -7.88 -8.51
N GLY A 41 6.39 -9.20 -8.47
CA GLY A 41 5.34 -10.21 -8.35
C GLY A 41 4.69 -10.27 -6.97
N LYS A 42 5.32 -9.66 -5.96
CA LYS A 42 4.76 -9.55 -4.61
C LYS A 42 3.62 -8.53 -4.58
N LYS A 43 2.55 -8.83 -3.85
CA LYS A 43 1.42 -7.90 -3.70
C LYS A 43 1.84 -6.65 -2.93
N PHE A 44 1.41 -5.49 -3.41
CA PHE A 44 1.52 -4.22 -2.69
C PHE A 44 0.74 -4.24 -1.37
N HIS A 45 1.13 -3.37 -0.45
CA HIS A 45 0.45 -3.11 0.82
C HIS A 45 -0.62 -2.03 0.64
N HIS A 46 -1.85 -2.28 1.10
CA HIS A 46 -2.90 -1.26 1.15
C HIS A 46 -2.78 -0.37 2.39
N GLU A 47 -2.80 0.95 2.20
CA GLU A 47 -2.99 1.93 3.27
C GLU A 47 -4.01 2.98 2.80
N PRO A 48 -5.25 3.00 3.35
CA PRO A 48 -5.71 2.35 4.58
C PRO A 48 -5.98 0.83 4.47
N CYS A 49 -5.82 0.14 5.62
CA CYS A 49 -6.01 -1.30 5.78
C CYS A 49 -7.47 -1.72 6.03
N GLY A 50 -7.71 -3.03 6.10
CA GLY A 50 -8.97 -3.62 6.56
C GLY A 50 -10.19 -3.30 5.70
N ALA A 51 -11.25 -2.80 6.34
CA ALA A 51 -12.52 -2.49 5.67
C ALA A 51 -12.37 -1.38 4.63
N ASP A 52 -11.42 -0.47 4.81
CA ASP A 52 -11.26 0.71 3.95
C ASP A 52 -10.30 0.49 2.77
N LYS A 53 -9.80 -0.73 2.61
CA LYS A 53 -8.97 -1.10 1.44
C LYS A 53 -9.70 -0.78 0.13
N SER A 54 -8.98 -0.14 -0.77
CA SER A 54 -9.42 0.19 -2.13
C SER A 54 -8.24 0.02 -3.08
N ASP A 55 -8.49 -0.54 -4.25
CA ASP A 55 -7.46 -0.83 -5.25
C ASP A 55 -7.19 0.43 -6.11
N GLU A 56 -6.45 1.36 -5.51
CA GLU A 56 -6.05 2.65 -6.08
C GLU A 56 -4.56 2.88 -5.80
N GLU A 57 -3.85 3.50 -6.75
CA GLU A 57 -2.40 3.68 -6.67
C GLU A 57 -1.98 4.53 -5.45
N GLU A 58 -2.75 5.59 -5.17
CA GLU A 58 -2.58 6.47 -4.00
C GLU A 58 -2.85 5.79 -2.65
N LYS A 59 -3.41 4.56 -2.64
CA LYS A 59 -3.73 3.78 -1.43
C LYS A 59 -2.93 2.49 -1.33
N GLY A 60 -1.88 2.36 -2.14
CA GLY A 60 -1.02 1.20 -2.19
C GLY A 60 0.46 1.57 -2.18
N ALA A 61 1.29 0.78 -1.50
CA ALA A 61 2.74 0.96 -1.48
C ALA A 61 3.49 -0.38 -1.40
N THR A 62 4.70 -0.41 -1.91
CA THR A 62 5.60 -1.55 -1.88
C THR A 62 6.29 -1.64 -0.52
N LEU A 63 6.08 -2.78 0.15
CA LEU A 63 6.72 -3.11 1.42
C LEU A 63 7.37 -4.50 1.34
N CYS A 64 8.56 -4.63 1.91
CA CYS A 64 9.15 -5.95 2.16
C CYS A 64 8.37 -6.68 3.28
N ASP A 65 8.48 -8.01 3.36
CA ASP A 65 7.76 -8.82 4.35
C ASP A 65 7.98 -8.34 5.78
N ARG A 66 9.22 -7.95 6.11
CA ARG A 66 9.57 -7.47 7.45
C ARG A 66 8.81 -6.19 7.80
N CYS A 67 8.80 -5.21 6.91
CA CYS A 67 8.11 -3.93 7.16
C CYS A 67 6.58 -4.08 7.06
N HIS A 68 6.08 -4.92 6.14
CA HIS A 68 4.66 -5.27 6.05
C HIS A 68 4.18 -5.95 7.35
N PHE A 69 4.92 -6.93 7.86
CA PHE A 69 4.61 -7.58 9.13
C PHE A 69 4.63 -6.59 10.30
N ARG A 70 5.68 -5.73 10.39
CA ARG A 70 5.75 -4.70 11.44
C ARG A 70 4.62 -3.68 11.35
N ARG A 71 4.17 -3.33 10.15
CA ARG A 71 3.02 -2.44 9.94
C ARG A 71 1.73 -3.05 10.50
N HIS A 72 1.55 -4.36 10.40
CA HIS A 72 0.35 -5.05 10.87
C HIS A 72 0.41 -5.50 12.33
N ASN A 73 1.58 -5.95 12.81
CA ASN A 73 1.72 -6.66 14.09
C ASN A 73 2.83 -6.10 14.99
N GLY A 74 3.61 -5.12 14.53
CA GLY A 74 4.76 -4.60 15.26
C GLY A 74 4.42 -3.46 16.23
N PRO A 75 5.27 -3.22 17.24
CA PRO A 75 5.09 -2.12 18.20
C PRO A 75 5.13 -0.73 17.53
N ASN A 76 5.80 -0.60 16.39
CA ASN A 76 5.92 0.67 15.64
C ASN A 76 4.92 0.76 14.47
N SER A 77 3.80 0.05 14.53
CA SER A 77 2.80 0.02 13.45
C SER A 77 2.29 1.41 13.07
N THR A 78 2.04 2.27 14.05
CA THR A 78 1.61 3.68 13.85
C THR A 78 2.68 4.51 13.16
N GLU A 79 3.95 4.39 13.58
CA GLU A 79 5.06 5.12 12.95
C GLU A 79 5.20 4.73 11.47
N ILE A 80 5.13 3.43 11.17
CA ILE A 80 5.20 2.94 9.79
C ILE A 80 3.98 3.43 9.00
N ARG A 81 2.79 3.45 9.59
CA ARG A 81 1.58 3.98 8.96
C ARG A 81 1.76 5.43 8.52
N GLU A 82 2.23 6.29 9.41
CA GLU A 82 2.39 7.71 9.12
C GLU A 82 3.48 7.96 8.08
N LYS A 83 4.55 7.15 8.06
CA LYS A 83 5.54 7.16 6.97
C LYS A 83 4.92 6.82 5.62
N ILE A 84 4.09 5.77 5.55
CA ILE A 84 3.40 5.38 4.30
C ILE A 84 2.47 6.50 3.84
N LYS A 85 1.63 7.05 4.72
CA LYS A 85 0.71 8.15 4.38
C LYS A 85 1.45 9.39 3.89
N LYS A 86 2.52 9.77 4.58
CA LYS A 86 3.34 10.92 4.20
C LYS A 86 3.94 10.72 2.80
N TYR A 87 4.51 9.55 2.55
CA TYR A 87 5.06 9.18 1.25
C TYR A 87 4.01 9.25 0.14
N LEU A 88 2.83 8.66 0.36
CA LEU A 88 1.74 8.69 -0.62
C LEU A 88 1.24 10.12 -0.88
N LYS A 89 1.14 10.94 0.17
CA LYS A 89 0.81 12.37 0.03
C LYS A 89 1.80 13.09 -0.89
N GLU A 90 3.10 12.90 -0.66
CA GLU A 90 4.17 13.52 -1.47
C GLU A 90 4.17 13.07 -2.95
N CYS A 91 3.54 11.93 -3.27
CA CYS A 91 3.46 11.45 -4.66
C CYS A 91 2.27 12.03 -5.45
N TYR A 92 1.21 12.48 -4.78
CA TYR A 92 -0.06 12.85 -5.43
C TYR A 92 -0.58 14.25 -5.06
N GLU A 93 0.04 14.95 -4.10
CA GLU A 93 -0.25 16.34 -3.73
C GLU A 93 0.99 17.24 -3.87
#